data_AF-A0A506RVZ0-F1
#
_entry.id   AF-A0A506RVZ0-F1
#
_cell.length_a   1.000
_cell.length_b   1.000
_cell.length_c   1.000
_cell.angle_alpha   90.00
_cell.angle_beta   90.00
_cell.angle_gamma   90.00
#
_symmetry.space_group_name_H-M   'P 1'
#
loop_
_entity.id
_entity.type
_entity.pdbx_description
1 polymer ?
#
loop_
_entity_poly.entity_id
_entity_poly.type
_entity_poly.pdbx_seq_one_letter_code
_entity_poly.pdbx_strand_id
1 'polypeptide(L)'
;MAARNIPVLTSRVMMCGVLTAVWVSVAFAVTSVQAQTEESQQAGKTIMARGDVIATDPQQRRELSRRDPVFMQDLVATGINSAAQLRMADGGMLSLQEDSELNILDYEFNPSSREGKVRMSLLKGGLRTVTGLIQQSSDNYQLTTPVASIGVRGTHYEAEMRNSDLFLAAWNGIIDVRVSTGTVQPAFSLGPTQQFQFAVVHADGTVEFLLAPPTAFAKGHSRTREFETLTAYPFEFAMLSLSELVDHNDAHVNNDFITGDWILSEGETFNRSGQVVFDDVIFASLTSTQGLASDFAMSMSVDFSASRITTGNLSFNDEGGAWFAAFNGNIDTQGLDVSINFASHNNQIARGVLDGIFIDNESAILGNFALSEQEQPDIQAGGTFLIRDKP
;
A
#
# COMPACT_ATOMS: atom_id res chain seq x y z
N MET A 1 -43.84 41.12 -61.19
CA MET A 1 -43.84 42.56 -60.84
C MET A 1 -44.92 42.72 -59.77
N ALA A 2 -44.63 43.13 -58.52
CA ALA A 2 -44.11 44.42 -58.04
C ALA A 2 -45.24 45.47 -57.83
N ALA A 3 -45.29 46.31 -56.77
CA ALA A 3 -44.50 46.36 -55.53
C ALA A 3 -45.03 47.46 -54.53
N ARG A 4 -44.73 47.33 -53.21
CA ARG A 4 -44.52 48.43 -52.19
C ARG A 4 -45.74 49.37 -51.85
N ASN A 5 -45.81 50.21 -50.80
CA ASN A 5 -45.10 50.49 -49.51
C ASN A 5 -46.04 51.32 -48.55
N ILE A 6 -46.05 51.22 -47.19
CA ILE A 6 -45.27 51.93 -46.12
C ILE A 6 -45.47 53.48 -46.06
N PRO A 7 -45.60 54.22 -44.90
CA PRO A 7 -45.52 53.89 -43.44
C PRO A 7 -46.85 54.12 -42.65
N VAL A 8 -47.07 54.12 -41.30
CA VAL A 8 -46.38 54.12 -39.95
C VAL A 8 -46.08 55.47 -39.20
N LEU A 9 -46.19 55.45 -37.84
CA LEU A 9 -45.96 56.47 -36.74
C LEU A 9 -47.10 57.51 -36.49
N THR A 10 -47.47 58.00 -35.27
CA THR A 10 -47.02 57.95 -33.83
C THR A 10 -48.18 58.50 -32.92
N SER A 11 -48.26 58.51 -31.55
CA SER A 11 -47.66 57.80 -30.38
C SER A 11 -48.34 58.23 -29.03
N ARG A 12 -48.42 57.35 -28.00
CA ARG A 12 -48.70 57.58 -26.53
C ARG A 12 -50.04 58.24 -26.13
N VAL A 13 -50.74 57.89 -25.04
CA VAL A 13 -50.37 57.83 -23.59
C VAL A 13 -51.12 56.69 -22.85
N MET A 14 -50.82 56.42 -21.57
CA MET A 14 -51.08 55.17 -20.83
C MET A 14 -51.65 55.37 -19.41
N MET A 15 -52.79 54.74 -19.10
CA MET A 15 -53.33 54.28 -17.78
C MET A 15 -54.80 53.85 -18.01
N CYS A 16 -55.45 52.93 -17.31
CA CYS A 16 -55.16 51.84 -16.36
C CYS A 16 -56.57 51.34 -15.95
N GLY A 17 -56.89 50.04 -16.03
CA GLY A 17 -58.31 49.62 -15.99
C GLY A 17 -58.63 48.13 -15.90
N VAL A 18 -58.14 47.47 -14.85
CA VAL A 18 -58.80 46.35 -14.12
C VAL A 18 -59.31 45.12 -14.91
N LEU A 19 -58.58 44.00 -14.75
CA LEU A 19 -58.98 42.58 -14.76
C LEU A 19 -59.94 42.03 -15.86
N THR A 20 -59.35 41.21 -16.74
CA THR A 20 -59.79 39.80 -16.92
C THR A 20 -58.56 38.89 -16.80
N ALA A 21 -58.71 37.72 -16.16
CA ALA A 21 -57.58 36.83 -15.88
C ALA A 21 -57.40 35.77 -16.99
N VAL A 22 -56.22 35.71 -17.58
CA VAL A 22 -55.79 34.61 -18.47
C VAL A 22 -54.54 33.96 -17.87
N TRP A 23 -54.69 32.74 -17.37
CA TRP A 23 -53.57 31.96 -16.83
C TRP A 23 -52.75 31.37 -17.98
N VAL A 24 -51.68 32.06 -18.37
CA VAL A 24 -50.64 31.49 -19.25
C VAL A 24 -49.65 30.72 -18.38
N SER A 25 -49.94 29.44 -18.13
CA SER A 25 -49.07 28.55 -17.37
C SER A 25 -47.79 28.23 -18.14
N VAL A 26 -46.77 29.08 -18.02
CA VAL A 26 -45.41 28.79 -18.50
C VAL A 26 -44.81 27.72 -17.61
N ALA A 27 -44.93 26.46 -18.04
CA ALA A 27 -44.33 25.32 -17.36
C ALA A 27 -42.80 25.36 -17.54
N PHE A 28 -42.11 26.00 -16.59
CA PHE A 28 -40.66 25.88 -16.46
C PHE A 28 -40.32 24.44 -16.05
N ALA A 29 -39.97 23.61 -17.04
CA ALA A 29 -39.47 22.26 -16.81
C ALA A 29 -38.08 22.35 -16.17
N VAL A 30 -38.03 22.37 -14.85
CA VAL A 30 -36.78 22.29 -14.08
C VAL A 30 -36.26 20.86 -14.21
N THR A 31 -35.51 20.59 -15.27
CA THR A 31 -34.77 19.34 -15.44
C THR A 31 -33.65 19.29 -14.41
N SER A 32 -33.93 18.70 -13.25
CA SER A 32 -32.92 18.37 -12.26
C SER A 32 -31.89 17.44 -12.90
N VAL A 33 -30.70 17.97 -13.20
CA VAL A 33 -29.55 17.16 -13.60
C VAL A 33 -29.14 16.37 -12.37
N GLN A 34 -29.68 15.17 -12.25
CA GLN A 34 -29.27 14.20 -11.24
C GLN A 34 -27.87 13.71 -11.65
N ALA A 35 -26.85 14.33 -11.10
CA ALA A 35 -25.49 13.79 -11.18
C ALA A 35 -25.51 12.42 -10.50
N GLN A 36 -25.33 11.36 -11.28
CA GLN A 36 -24.99 10.06 -10.72
C GLN A 36 -23.56 10.18 -10.19
N THR A 37 -23.42 10.27 -8.87
CA THR A 37 -22.18 9.86 -8.21
C THR A 37 -21.99 8.38 -8.49
N GLU A 38 -21.08 8.05 -9.39
CA GLU A 38 -20.55 6.70 -9.51
C GLU A 38 -19.79 6.40 -8.22
N GLU A 39 -20.34 5.48 -7.43
CA GLU A 39 -19.77 5.03 -6.16
C GLU A 39 -18.51 4.22 -6.47
N SER A 40 -17.33 4.83 -6.25
CA SER A 40 -16.06 4.21 -6.65
C SER A 40 -15.84 2.90 -5.89
N GLN A 41 -15.62 1.81 -6.61
CA GLN A 41 -15.52 0.49 -6.01
C GLN A 41 -14.22 0.36 -5.21
N GLN A 42 -14.31 -0.20 -4.00
CA GLN A 42 -13.17 -0.41 -3.13
C GLN A 42 -12.24 -1.49 -3.70
N ALA A 43 -11.06 -1.09 -4.16
CA ALA A 43 -10.02 -1.98 -4.65
C ALA A 43 -9.28 -2.71 -3.51
N GLY A 44 -9.22 -2.10 -2.32
CA GLY A 44 -8.53 -2.64 -1.17
C GLY A 44 -8.62 -1.77 0.08
N LYS A 45 -7.76 -2.05 1.05
CA LYS A 45 -7.62 -1.27 2.29
C LYS A 45 -6.16 -1.10 2.70
N THR A 46 -5.88 0.03 3.32
CA THR A 46 -4.57 0.37 3.89
C THR A 46 -4.32 -0.52 5.11
N ILE A 47 -3.24 -1.29 5.06
CA ILE A 47 -2.71 -2.10 6.17
C ILE A 47 -1.76 -1.24 7.01
N MET A 48 -0.86 -0.52 6.34
CA MET A 48 0.08 0.40 6.98
C MET A 48 0.19 1.64 6.11
N ALA A 49 0.22 2.82 6.73
CA ALA A 49 0.74 4.05 6.17
C ALA A 49 1.76 4.61 7.16
N ARG A 50 2.93 5.02 6.66
CA ARG A 50 4.04 5.54 7.47
C ARG A 50 4.62 6.76 6.78
N GLY A 51 4.63 7.92 7.45
CA GLY A 51 4.98 9.18 6.82
C GLY A 51 3.87 9.67 5.89
N ASP A 52 4.22 10.47 4.88
CA ASP A 52 3.26 11.04 3.94
C ASP A 52 2.75 9.94 2.98
N VAL A 53 1.49 9.52 3.16
CA VAL A 53 0.81 8.57 2.27
C VAL A 53 -0.54 9.14 1.86
N ILE A 54 -0.78 9.27 0.55
CA ILE A 54 -1.93 10.02 0.03
C ILE A 54 -2.56 9.26 -1.15
N ALA A 55 -3.86 9.05 -1.10
CA ALA A 55 -4.68 8.69 -2.26
C ALA A 55 -5.27 9.95 -2.91
N THR A 56 -5.31 10.00 -4.23
CA THR A 56 -6.02 11.04 -4.98
C THR A 56 -6.90 10.40 -6.04
N ASP A 57 -8.20 10.65 -5.96
CA ASP A 57 -9.20 10.26 -6.96
C ASP A 57 -9.66 11.52 -7.74
N PRO A 58 -10.52 11.40 -8.78
CA PRO A 58 -10.97 12.56 -9.56
C PRO A 58 -11.80 13.62 -8.81
N GLN A 59 -12.24 13.33 -7.58
CA GLN A 59 -13.11 14.19 -6.78
C GLN A 59 -12.40 14.78 -5.55
N GLN A 60 -11.46 14.03 -4.94
CA GLN A 60 -10.85 14.36 -3.65
C GLN A 60 -9.40 13.85 -3.52
N ARG A 61 -8.68 14.46 -2.58
CA ARG A 61 -7.36 14.04 -2.09
C ARG A 61 -7.50 13.63 -0.63
N ARG A 62 -7.07 12.41 -0.29
CA ARG A 62 -7.19 11.80 1.04
C ARG A 62 -5.80 11.41 1.54
N GLU A 63 -5.42 11.89 2.71
CA GLU A 63 -4.32 11.28 3.47
C GLU A 63 -4.78 9.88 3.92
N LEU A 64 -3.93 8.87 3.79
CA LEU A 64 -4.27 7.49 4.14
C LEU A 64 -3.73 7.14 5.53
N SER A 65 -4.64 6.80 6.44
CA SER A 65 -4.36 6.13 7.70
C SER A 65 -4.56 4.61 7.58
N ARG A 66 -4.13 3.87 8.60
CA ARG A 66 -4.39 2.42 8.69
C ARG A 66 -5.89 2.13 8.74
N ARG A 67 -6.30 1.10 7.99
CA ARG A 67 -7.68 0.67 7.64
C ARG A 67 -8.38 1.48 6.55
N ASP A 68 -7.89 2.65 6.15
CA ASP A 68 -8.58 3.47 5.15
C ASP A 68 -8.72 2.76 3.80
N PRO A 69 -9.86 2.94 3.10
CA PRO A 69 -10.08 2.33 1.79
C PRO A 69 -9.18 2.91 0.71
N VAL A 70 -8.73 2.06 -0.19
CA VAL A 70 -8.25 2.45 -1.52
C VAL A 70 -9.25 1.97 -2.56
N PHE A 71 -9.58 2.83 -3.51
CA PHE A 71 -10.61 2.62 -4.52
C PHE A 71 -10.01 2.39 -5.91
N MET A 72 -10.84 1.98 -6.86
CA MET A 72 -10.51 2.14 -8.28
C MET A 72 -10.28 3.63 -8.60
N GLN A 73 -9.37 3.88 -9.54
CA GLN A 73 -8.93 5.21 -9.99
C GLN A 73 -8.15 6.04 -8.96
N ASP A 74 -7.80 5.48 -7.78
CA ASP A 74 -6.86 6.10 -6.85
C ASP A 74 -5.44 6.14 -7.45
N LEU A 75 -4.85 7.33 -7.47
CA LEU A 75 -3.40 7.50 -7.45
C LEU A 75 -2.92 7.48 -6.00
N VAL A 76 -2.30 6.38 -5.58
CA VAL A 76 -1.66 6.25 -4.26
C VAL A 76 -0.20 6.68 -4.37
N ALA A 77 0.19 7.68 -3.57
CA ALA A 77 1.53 8.24 -3.54
C ALA A 77 2.16 8.16 -2.14
N THR A 78 3.45 7.89 -2.07
CA THR A 78 4.27 7.94 -0.85
C THR A 78 5.32 9.05 -0.94
N GLY A 79 5.57 9.75 0.16
CA GLY A 79 6.63 10.75 0.29
C GLY A 79 8.03 10.16 0.51
N ILE A 80 8.99 11.04 0.80
CA ILE A 80 10.35 10.65 1.23
C ILE A 80 10.30 10.01 2.63
N ASN A 81 11.14 9.03 2.93
CA ASN A 81 11.14 8.22 4.17
C ASN A 81 9.81 7.48 4.48
N SER A 82 8.83 7.59 3.58
CA SER A 82 7.45 7.15 3.77
C SER A 82 7.24 5.78 3.12
N ALA A 83 6.23 5.03 3.55
CA ALA A 83 5.93 3.71 3.01
C ALA A 83 4.43 3.40 3.20
N ALA A 84 3.90 2.56 2.32
CA ALA A 84 2.50 2.13 2.40
C ALA A 84 2.39 0.61 2.15
N GLN A 85 1.45 -0.03 2.81
CA GLN A 85 1.09 -1.42 2.55
C GLN A 85 -0.43 -1.53 2.39
N LEU A 86 -0.88 -2.16 1.31
CA LEU A 86 -2.28 -2.25 0.90
C LEU A 86 -2.67 -3.72 0.72
N ARG A 87 -3.79 -4.12 1.34
CA ARG A 87 -4.41 -5.44 1.14
C ARG A 87 -5.58 -5.30 0.20
N MET A 88 -5.50 -5.99 -0.94
CA MET A 88 -6.46 -5.83 -2.03
C MET A 88 -7.68 -6.76 -1.87
N ALA A 89 -8.74 -6.49 -2.62
CA ALA A 89 -10.02 -7.21 -2.53
C ALA A 89 -9.90 -8.72 -2.81
N ASP A 90 -8.91 -9.14 -3.61
CA ASP A 90 -8.63 -10.55 -3.91
C ASP A 90 -7.75 -11.26 -2.86
N GLY A 91 -7.38 -10.57 -1.78
CA GLY A 91 -6.43 -11.08 -0.79
C GLY A 91 -4.96 -10.95 -1.20
N GLY A 92 -4.64 -10.20 -2.27
CA GLY A 92 -3.28 -9.80 -2.62
C GLY A 92 -2.69 -8.78 -1.65
N MET A 93 -1.39 -8.54 -1.80
CA MET A 93 -0.63 -7.56 -1.01
C MET A 93 0.23 -6.68 -1.92
N LEU A 94 0.22 -5.38 -1.65
CA LEU A 94 1.07 -4.38 -2.30
C LEU A 94 1.85 -3.63 -1.22
N SER A 95 3.18 -3.59 -1.30
CA SER A 95 4.05 -2.77 -0.47
C SER A 95 4.70 -1.70 -1.36
N LEU A 96 4.44 -0.43 -1.10
CA LEU A 96 5.11 0.71 -1.74
C LEU A 96 6.34 1.13 -0.94
N GLN A 97 7.43 1.44 -1.64
CA GLN A 97 8.62 2.07 -1.07
C GLN A 97 8.35 3.58 -0.84
N GLU A 98 9.38 4.34 -0.48
CA GLU A 98 9.35 5.82 -0.51
C GLU A 98 9.29 6.35 -1.96
N ASP A 99 8.94 7.62 -2.12
CA ASP A 99 8.83 8.34 -3.41
C ASP A 99 8.19 7.49 -4.53
N SER A 100 7.09 6.81 -4.22
CA SER A 100 6.39 5.92 -5.14
C SER A 100 5.04 6.50 -5.55
N GLU A 101 4.64 6.28 -6.81
CA GLU A 101 3.31 6.65 -7.32
C GLU A 101 2.70 5.44 -8.06
N LEU A 102 1.64 4.87 -7.49
CA LEU A 102 0.90 3.74 -8.04
C LEU A 102 -0.53 4.17 -8.36
N ASN A 103 -0.91 4.11 -9.63
CA ASN A 103 -2.28 4.33 -10.10
C ASN A 103 -3.03 2.99 -10.18
N ILE A 104 -4.14 2.87 -9.45
CA ILE A 104 -5.03 1.69 -9.45
C ILE A 104 -6.08 1.88 -10.55
N LEU A 105 -5.73 1.54 -11.79
CA LEU A 105 -6.58 1.75 -12.97
C LEU A 105 -7.84 0.86 -12.98
N ASP A 106 -7.75 -0.34 -12.41
CA ASP A 106 -8.81 -1.36 -12.43
C ASP A 106 -8.53 -2.41 -11.33
N TYR A 107 -9.58 -2.87 -10.63
CA TYR A 107 -9.46 -3.89 -9.57
C TYR A 107 -10.77 -4.68 -9.33
N GLU A 108 -11.29 -5.33 -10.38
CA GLU A 108 -12.47 -6.20 -10.28
C GLU A 108 -12.12 -7.55 -9.62
N PHE A 109 -12.93 -8.04 -8.68
CA PHE A 109 -12.81 -9.41 -8.14
C PHE A 109 -14.16 -10.03 -7.78
N ASN A 110 -14.40 -11.26 -8.23
CA ASN A 110 -15.53 -12.08 -7.81
C ASN A 110 -15.06 -13.22 -6.88
N PRO A 111 -15.32 -13.16 -5.57
CA PRO A 111 -14.86 -14.19 -4.62
C PRO A 111 -15.49 -15.57 -4.85
N SER A 112 -16.63 -15.65 -5.55
CA SER A 112 -17.33 -16.92 -5.81
C SER A 112 -16.75 -17.69 -7.00
N SER A 113 -16.36 -17.00 -8.08
CA SER A 113 -15.74 -17.64 -9.27
C SER A 113 -14.21 -17.54 -9.29
N ARG A 114 -13.62 -16.63 -8.52
CA ARG A 114 -12.19 -16.23 -8.56
C ARG A 114 -11.75 -15.59 -9.88
N GLU A 115 -12.71 -15.20 -10.70
CA GLU A 115 -12.50 -14.33 -11.85
C GLU A 115 -12.34 -12.88 -11.35
N GLY A 116 -11.60 -12.08 -12.09
CA GLY A 116 -11.30 -10.71 -11.72
C GLY A 116 -10.26 -10.10 -12.65
N LYS A 117 -10.00 -8.82 -12.47
CA LYS A 117 -9.13 -8.03 -13.32
C LYS A 117 -8.38 -6.96 -12.54
N VAL A 118 -7.07 -6.99 -12.63
CA VAL A 118 -6.16 -6.01 -12.02
C VAL A 118 -5.43 -5.26 -13.12
N ARG A 119 -5.57 -3.94 -13.16
CA ARG A 119 -4.71 -3.07 -13.96
C ARG A 119 -4.16 -1.98 -13.06
N MET A 120 -2.84 -1.89 -13.00
CA MET A 120 -2.14 -0.88 -12.21
C MET A 120 -1.05 -0.22 -13.05
N SER A 121 -0.63 0.99 -12.68
CA SER A 121 0.52 1.66 -13.29
C SER A 121 1.45 2.22 -12.23
N LEU A 122 2.70 1.76 -12.20
CA LEU A 122 3.77 2.30 -11.37
C LEU A 122 4.48 3.40 -12.17
N LEU A 123 4.38 4.65 -11.72
CA LEU A 123 4.89 5.82 -12.43
C LEU A 123 6.33 6.15 -12.02
N LYS A 124 6.63 6.04 -10.72
CA LYS A 124 7.96 6.20 -10.09
C LYS A 124 8.05 5.35 -8.82
N GLY A 125 9.27 5.20 -8.29
CA GLY A 125 9.53 4.50 -7.02
C GLY A 125 9.35 2.98 -7.13
N GLY A 126 9.15 2.31 -5.99
CA GLY A 126 9.18 0.86 -5.88
C GLY A 126 7.88 0.24 -5.39
N LEU A 127 7.48 -0.87 -6.01
CA LEU A 127 6.37 -1.74 -5.61
C LEU A 127 6.87 -3.19 -5.48
N ARG A 128 6.66 -3.78 -4.31
CA ARG A 128 6.77 -5.24 -4.08
C ARG A 128 5.37 -5.78 -3.84
N THR A 129 5.04 -6.93 -4.43
CA THR A 129 3.67 -7.44 -4.43
C THR A 129 3.61 -8.95 -4.39
N VAL A 130 2.60 -9.46 -3.68
CA VAL A 130 2.17 -10.87 -3.66
C VAL A 130 0.79 -10.92 -4.29
N THR A 131 0.64 -11.63 -5.42
CA THR A 131 -0.65 -11.76 -6.12
C THR A 131 -1.67 -12.54 -5.30
N GLY A 132 -2.92 -12.08 -5.24
CA GLY A 132 -4.00 -12.73 -4.50
C GLY A 132 -4.73 -13.83 -5.31
N LEU A 133 -6.01 -14.04 -4.98
CA LEU A 133 -6.81 -15.18 -5.43
C LEU A 133 -7.31 -15.13 -6.87
N ILE A 134 -7.15 -14.00 -7.59
CA ILE A 134 -7.51 -13.89 -9.02
C ILE A 134 -6.71 -14.92 -9.83
N GLN A 135 -7.38 -15.60 -10.77
CA GLN A 135 -6.70 -16.55 -11.66
C GLN A 135 -5.63 -15.83 -12.51
N GLN A 136 -4.36 -16.06 -12.17
CA GLN A 136 -3.24 -15.29 -12.72
C GLN A 136 -2.96 -15.64 -14.19
N SER A 137 -3.16 -14.65 -15.06
CA SER A 137 -2.79 -14.66 -16.47
C SER A 137 -2.30 -13.26 -16.85
N SER A 138 -1.65 -13.11 -18.02
CA SER A 138 -1.24 -11.80 -18.55
C SER A 138 -2.40 -10.87 -18.93
N ASP A 139 -3.63 -11.39 -18.87
CA ASP A 139 -4.84 -10.75 -19.38
C ASP A 139 -5.76 -10.32 -18.23
N ASN A 140 -5.68 -11.05 -17.10
CA ASN A 140 -6.39 -10.79 -15.85
C ASN A 140 -5.59 -9.90 -14.88
N TYR A 141 -4.25 -9.85 -14.98
CA TYR A 141 -3.43 -8.97 -14.15
C TYR A 141 -2.32 -8.34 -14.98
N GLN A 142 -2.23 -7.02 -14.92
CA GLN A 142 -1.21 -6.23 -15.61
C GLN A 142 -0.72 -5.06 -14.74
N LEU A 143 0.60 -4.98 -14.52
CA LEU A 143 1.27 -3.77 -14.06
C LEU A 143 1.96 -3.09 -15.24
N THR A 144 1.70 -1.81 -15.45
CA THR A 144 2.35 -1.00 -16.50
C THR A 144 3.34 -0.01 -15.88
N THR A 145 4.43 0.28 -16.59
CA THR A 145 5.41 1.31 -16.24
C THR A 145 5.73 2.15 -17.47
N PRO A 146 6.50 3.26 -17.35
CA PRO A 146 6.93 4.05 -18.51
C PRO A 146 7.73 3.28 -19.57
N VAL A 147 8.35 2.13 -19.23
CA VAL A 147 9.25 1.37 -20.12
C VAL A 147 8.77 -0.03 -20.46
N ALA A 148 7.88 -0.64 -19.68
CA ALA A 148 7.40 -2.01 -19.91
C ALA A 148 6.00 -2.25 -19.34
N SER A 149 5.37 -3.35 -19.77
CA SER A 149 4.22 -3.94 -19.09
C SER A 149 4.55 -5.35 -18.59
N ILE A 150 3.97 -5.72 -17.45
CA ILE A 150 4.28 -6.92 -16.68
C ILE A 150 2.97 -7.67 -16.44
N GLY A 151 2.86 -8.88 -17.00
CA GLY A 151 1.85 -9.87 -16.64
C GLY A 151 2.37 -10.86 -15.60
N VAL A 152 1.48 -11.58 -14.93
CA VAL A 152 1.83 -12.55 -13.88
C VAL A 152 1.23 -13.92 -14.17
N ARG A 153 1.99 -14.99 -13.87
CA ARG A 153 1.53 -16.39 -13.89
C ARG A 153 1.66 -17.00 -12.48
N GLY A 154 1.10 -16.25 -11.52
CA GLY A 154 1.31 -16.39 -10.08
C GLY A 154 2.70 -15.89 -9.71
N THR A 155 2.81 -14.92 -8.80
CA THR A 155 4.13 -14.48 -8.33
C THR A 155 4.09 -13.64 -7.06
N HIS A 156 5.19 -13.73 -6.31
CA HIS A 156 5.69 -12.63 -5.48
C HIS A 156 6.86 -12.00 -6.25
N TYR A 157 6.72 -10.72 -6.62
CA TYR A 157 7.71 -9.97 -7.42
C TYR A 157 7.92 -8.54 -6.90
N GLU A 158 8.95 -7.87 -7.41
CA GLU A 158 9.26 -6.48 -7.14
C GLU A 158 9.64 -5.74 -8.44
N ALA A 159 9.25 -4.47 -8.51
CA ALA A 159 9.51 -3.55 -9.59
C ALA A 159 9.86 -2.16 -9.04
N GLU A 160 10.98 -1.58 -9.46
CA GLU A 160 11.41 -0.22 -9.06
C GLU A 160 11.76 0.62 -10.29
N MET A 161 11.10 1.78 -10.42
CA MET A 161 11.39 2.80 -11.43
C MET A 161 12.40 3.81 -10.89
N ARG A 162 13.63 3.78 -11.43
CA ARG A 162 14.74 4.62 -10.95
C ARG A 162 15.61 5.11 -12.11
N ASN A 163 15.83 6.42 -12.16
CA ASN A 163 16.52 7.11 -13.28
C ASN A 163 15.89 6.84 -14.66
N SER A 164 14.57 6.60 -14.71
CA SER A 164 13.79 6.13 -15.87
C SER A 164 14.04 4.68 -16.31
N ASP A 165 14.96 3.95 -15.66
CA ASP A 165 15.13 2.51 -15.85
C ASP A 165 14.21 1.73 -14.89
N LEU A 166 13.85 0.50 -15.25
CA LEU A 166 13.00 -0.41 -14.48
C LEU A 166 13.82 -1.61 -13.99
N PHE A 167 13.99 -1.72 -12.68
CA PHE A 167 14.60 -2.87 -12.01
C PHE A 167 13.52 -3.91 -11.68
N LEU A 168 13.80 -5.20 -11.88
CA LEU A 168 12.84 -6.30 -11.69
C LEU A 168 13.44 -7.48 -10.91
N ALA A 169 12.64 -8.06 -10.01
CA ALA A 169 12.90 -9.36 -9.38
C ALA A 169 11.63 -10.21 -9.27
N ALA A 170 11.71 -11.49 -9.67
CA ALA A 170 10.64 -12.47 -9.55
C ALA A 170 11.05 -13.57 -8.57
N TRP A 171 10.65 -13.42 -7.31
CA TRP A 171 11.10 -14.23 -6.16
C TRP A 171 10.39 -15.57 -6.07
N ASN A 172 9.09 -15.59 -6.37
CA ASN A 172 8.27 -16.80 -6.46
C ASN A 172 7.45 -16.76 -7.74
N GLY A 173 7.19 -17.90 -8.37
CA GLY A 173 6.37 -17.98 -9.58
C GLY A 173 7.02 -17.34 -10.81
N ILE A 174 6.24 -16.72 -11.70
CA ILE A 174 6.72 -16.16 -12.97
C ILE A 174 6.05 -14.81 -13.30
N ILE A 175 6.85 -13.84 -13.75
CA ILE A 175 6.37 -12.64 -14.47
C ILE A 175 6.72 -12.70 -15.95
N ASP A 176 5.84 -12.14 -16.78
CA ASP A 176 6.01 -11.96 -18.22
C ASP A 176 6.13 -10.48 -18.55
N VAL A 177 7.32 -10.06 -18.99
CA VAL A 177 7.67 -8.67 -19.26
C VAL A 177 7.59 -8.42 -20.77
N ARG A 178 6.94 -7.33 -21.17
CA ARG A 178 6.91 -6.83 -22.55
C ARG A 178 7.41 -5.39 -22.55
N VAL A 179 8.61 -5.16 -23.07
CA VAL A 179 9.21 -3.83 -23.17
C VAL A 179 8.39 -2.98 -24.15
N SER A 180 8.19 -1.71 -23.81
CA SER A 180 7.34 -0.76 -24.54
C SER A 180 8.13 0.40 -25.13
N THR A 181 9.36 0.64 -24.67
CA THR A 181 10.34 1.56 -25.25
C THR A 181 11.22 0.87 -26.32
N GLY A 182 12.04 1.67 -27.01
CA GLY A 182 13.00 1.18 -28.00
C GLY A 182 12.42 0.86 -29.39
N THR A 183 13.31 0.63 -30.36
CA THR A 183 12.94 0.19 -31.73
C THR A 183 12.63 -1.31 -31.80
N VAL A 184 13.19 -2.08 -30.87
CA VAL A 184 12.86 -3.49 -30.65
C VAL A 184 12.22 -3.57 -29.28
N GLN A 185 11.02 -4.15 -29.22
CA GLN A 185 10.23 -4.32 -28.00
C GLN A 185 10.27 -5.81 -27.60
N PRO A 186 11.33 -6.28 -26.92
CA PRO A 186 11.45 -7.68 -26.54
C PRO A 186 10.39 -8.07 -25.49
N ALA A 187 10.03 -9.35 -25.52
CA ALA A 187 9.24 -10.00 -24.48
C ALA A 187 10.05 -11.15 -23.87
N PHE A 188 10.03 -11.27 -22.54
CA PHE A 188 10.78 -12.27 -21.78
C PHE A 188 10.05 -12.64 -20.49
N SER A 189 10.46 -13.72 -19.84
CA SER A 189 9.89 -14.16 -18.55
C SER A 189 10.99 -14.22 -17.49
N LEU A 190 10.67 -13.83 -16.25
CA LEU A 190 11.54 -13.97 -15.08
C LEU A 190 10.87 -14.81 -14.00
N GLY A 191 11.66 -15.60 -13.26
CA GLY A 191 11.20 -16.38 -12.11
C GLY A 191 12.10 -17.58 -11.81
N PRO A 192 11.93 -18.30 -10.67
CA PRO A 192 12.84 -19.37 -10.25
C PRO A 192 12.90 -20.59 -11.18
N THR A 193 11.96 -20.70 -12.12
CA THR A 193 11.92 -21.75 -13.17
C THR A 193 12.36 -21.24 -14.55
N GLN A 194 12.73 -19.97 -14.66
CA GLN A 194 13.19 -19.32 -15.90
C GLN A 194 14.72 -19.22 -15.92
N GLN A 195 15.30 -18.79 -17.04
CA GLN A 195 16.75 -18.63 -17.16
C GLN A 195 17.31 -17.55 -16.22
N PHE A 196 16.51 -16.54 -15.87
CA PHE A 196 16.86 -15.47 -14.95
C PHE A 196 15.69 -15.15 -14.02
N GLN A 197 15.99 -14.68 -12.80
CA GLN A 197 15.00 -14.15 -11.85
C GLN A 197 14.98 -12.62 -11.84
N PHE A 198 16.01 -11.98 -12.41
CA PHE A 198 16.33 -10.56 -12.22
C PHE A 198 16.69 -9.90 -13.55
N ALA A 199 16.27 -8.66 -13.75
CA ALA A 199 16.65 -7.85 -14.91
C ALA A 199 16.58 -6.35 -14.65
N VAL A 200 17.19 -5.57 -15.54
CA VAL A 200 16.95 -4.14 -15.73
C VAL A 200 16.42 -3.93 -17.14
N VAL A 201 15.34 -3.17 -17.29
CA VAL A 201 14.87 -2.65 -18.59
C VAL A 201 15.20 -1.17 -18.62
N HIS A 202 16.12 -0.78 -19.51
CA HIS A 202 16.56 0.61 -19.60
C HIS A 202 15.56 1.49 -20.36
N ALA A 203 15.63 2.80 -20.15
CA ALA A 203 14.78 3.78 -20.81
C ALA A 203 14.83 3.74 -22.35
N ASP A 204 15.92 3.25 -22.95
CA ASP A 204 16.08 3.09 -24.40
C ASP A 204 15.46 1.79 -24.96
N GLY A 205 14.95 0.90 -24.11
CA GLY A 205 14.36 -0.39 -24.45
C GLY A 205 15.35 -1.57 -24.46
N THR A 206 16.63 -1.36 -24.11
CA THR A 206 17.58 -2.45 -23.89
C THR A 206 17.30 -3.17 -22.56
N VAL A 207 17.76 -4.43 -22.45
CA VAL A 207 17.50 -5.30 -21.29
C VAL A 207 18.81 -5.93 -20.82
N GLU A 208 19.18 -5.68 -19.56
CA GLU A 208 20.25 -6.37 -18.85
C GLU A 208 19.65 -7.50 -18.00
N PHE A 209 20.19 -8.71 -18.09
CA PHE A 209 19.79 -9.83 -17.23
C PHE A 209 20.81 -10.03 -16.11
N LEU A 210 20.33 -10.13 -14.87
CA LEU A 210 21.18 -10.18 -13.69
C LEU A 210 21.17 -11.59 -13.05
N LEU A 211 22.31 -11.97 -12.46
CA LEU A 211 22.47 -13.24 -11.73
C LEU A 211 22.17 -13.12 -10.23
N ALA A 212 22.04 -11.90 -9.71
CA ALA A 212 21.73 -11.59 -8.32
C ALA A 212 20.66 -10.48 -8.27
N PRO A 213 19.95 -10.29 -7.14
CA PRO A 213 18.97 -9.23 -6.99
C PRO A 213 19.58 -7.82 -7.21
N PRO A 214 18.85 -6.90 -7.85
CA PRO A 214 19.22 -5.48 -7.86
C PRO A 214 19.49 -4.93 -6.46
N THR A 215 20.63 -4.26 -6.29
CA THR A 215 21.00 -3.53 -5.05
C THR A 215 20.10 -2.32 -4.76
N ALA A 216 19.17 -2.02 -5.68
CA ALA A 216 18.08 -1.11 -5.50
C ALA A 216 17.11 -1.61 -4.39
N PHE A 217 16.59 -2.84 -4.56
CA PHE A 217 15.71 -3.52 -3.60
C PHE A 217 16.36 -3.75 -2.23
N ALA A 218 17.69 -3.87 -2.17
CA ALA A 218 18.44 -4.03 -0.92
C ALA A 218 18.31 -2.82 0.03
N LYS A 219 17.82 -1.65 -0.43
CA LYS A 219 17.56 -0.49 0.44
C LYS A 219 16.22 -0.56 1.20
N GLY A 220 15.33 -1.47 0.79
CA GLY A 220 14.21 -1.97 1.57
C GLY A 220 13.00 -1.05 1.75
N HIS A 221 11.83 -1.66 1.96
CA HIS A 221 10.59 -0.96 2.34
C HIS A 221 10.64 -0.33 3.74
N SER A 222 11.57 -0.78 4.58
CA SER A 222 11.82 -0.23 5.91
C SER A 222 13.23 0.37 5.96
N ARG A 223 13.39 1.62 5.49
CA ARG A 223 14.59 2.41 5.86
C ARG A 223 14.69 2.47 7.38
N THR A 224 15.77 1.92 7.92
CA THR A 224 16.31 2.26 9.24
C THR A 224 16.40 3.78 9.33
N ARG A 225 15.90 4.39 10.42
CA ARG A 225 16.22 5.80 10.71
C ARG A 225 17.74 5.89 10.83
N GLU A 226 18.37 6.76 10.05
CA GLU A 226 19.75 7.15 10.35
C GLU A 226 19.76 7.67 11.79
N PHE A 227 20.49 6.97 12.67
CA PHE A 227 20.69 7.43 14.03
C PHE A 227 21.63 8.63 13.97
N GLU A 228 21.05 9.83 13.82
CA GLU A 228 21.72 11.04 14.27
C GLU A 228 22.24 10.77 15.68
N THR A 229 23.54 10.90 15.87
CA THR A 229 24.22 10.42 17.07
C THR A 229 23.85 11.33 18.25
N LEU A 230 22.72 11.04 18.89
CA LEU A 230 22.23 11.74 20.08
C LEU A 230 23.22 11.55 21.23
N THR A 231 24.20 12.45 21.27
CA THR A 231 25.13 12.59 22.36
C THR A 231 24.33 12.83 23.63
N ALA A 232 24.59 12.01 24.66
CA ALA A 232 23.71 11.94 25.82
C ALA A 232 23.67 13.26 26.59
N TYR A 233 22.58 14.02 26.43
CA TYR A 233 22.22 15.08 27.36
C TYR A 233 21.82 14.43 28.70
N PRO A 234 22.42 14.83 29.84
CA PRO A 234 22.00 14.34 31.15
C PRO A 234 20.66 14.99 31.51
N PHE A 235 19.57 14.24 31.35
CA PHE A 235 18.23 14.71 31.68
C PHE A 235 18.00 14.73 33.20
N GLU A 236 17.93 15.94 33.76
CA GLU A 236 17.54 16.19 35.14
C GLU A 236 16.01 16.19 35.28
N PHE A 237 15.48 15.54 36.33
CA PHE A 237 14.04 15.26 36.47
C PHE A 237 13.24 16.51 36.90
N ALA A 238 12.73 17.27 35.92
CA ALA A 238 11.75 18.33 36.15
C ALA A 238 10.32 17.74 36.14
N MET A 239 9.76 17.49 37.34
CA MET A 239 8.39 16.99 37.49
C MET A 239 7.38 18.14 37.38
N LEU A 240 6.48 18.07 36.39
CA LEU A 240 5.33 18.99 36.25
C LEU A 240 4.03 18.20 36.10
N SER A 241 2.95 18.74 36.66
CA SER A 241 1.66 18.06 36.85
C SER A 241 0.70 18.24 35.67
N LEU A 242 -0.07 17.19 35.34
CA LEU A 242 -1.24 17.33 34.47
C LEU A 242 -2.37 18.05 35.20
N SER A 243 -2.67 19.27 34.77
CA SER A 243 -3.91 20.01 35.03
C SER A 243 -4.05 21.11 33.97
N GLU A 244 -5.24 21.27 33.39
CA GLU A 244 -5.52 22.14 32.21
C GLU A 244 -4.86 21.56 30.94
N LEU A 245 -5.58 21.22 29.87
CA LEU A 245 -6.67 21.95 29.22
C LEU A 245 -7.95 21.12 29.01
N VAL A 246 -9.09 21.82 28.92
CA VAL A 246 -10.42 21.31 28.57
C VAL A 246 -11.04 22.29 27.57
N ASP A 247 -11.96 21.78 26.74
CA ASP A 247 -12.83 22.51 25.80
C ASP A 247 -12.16 23.00 24.51
N HIS A 248 -12.64 22.49 23.37
CA HIS A 248 -13.50 23.29 22.48
C HIS A 248 -14.42 22.36 21.68
N ASN A 249 -15.71 22.62 21.77
CA ASN A 249 -16.76 21.91 21.04
C ASN A 249 -17.15 22.73 19.80
N ASP A 250 -17.16 22.14 18.60
CA ASP A 250 -17.91 22.72 17.47
C ASP A 250 -18.36 21.65 16.45
N ALA A 251 -19.45 21.93 15.73
CA ALA A 251 -20.31 20.87 15.19
C ALA A 251 -20.14 20.57 13.70
N HIS A 252 -20.14 19.27 13.36
CA HIS A 252 -20.40 18.77 12.01
C HIS A 252 -21.63 17.86 11.96
N VAL A 253 -22.23 17.75 10.78
CA VAL A 253 -23.61 17.31 10.60
C VAL A 253 -23.72 15.79 10.55
N ASN A 254 -24.60 15.22 11.40
CA ASN A 254 -24.96 13.81 11.34
C ASN A 254 -25.54 13.45 9.97
N ASN A 255 -24.86 12.58 9.22
CA ASN A 255 -25.46 11.77 8.16
C ASN A 255 -25.61 10.32 8.64
N ASP A 256 -26.16 10.15 9.85
CA ASP A 256 -26.47 8.86 10.45
C ASP A 256 -27.72 8.26 9.81
N PHE A 257 -27.53 7.56 8.69
CA PHE A 257 -28.43 6.49 8.23
C PHE A 257 -27.67 5.57 7.26
N ILE A 258 -27.80 4.24 7.45
CA ILE A 258 -27.28 3.16 6.57
C ILE A 258 -25.74 2.90 6.60
N THR A 259 -25.12 2.86 7.79
CA THR A 259 -23.82 2.16 8.02
C THR A 259 -23.79 1.35 9.33
N GLY A 260 -24.90 0.68 9.66
CA GLY A 260 -24.95 -0.20 10.83
C GLY A 260 -23.98 -1.39 10.70
N ASP A 261 -23.15 -1.57 11.73
CA ASP A 261 -22.25 -2.72 12.02
C ASP A 261 -20.74 -2.59 11.69
N TRP A 262 -20.19 -1.40 11.40
CA TRP A 262 -18.73 -1.21 11.19
C TRP A 262 -18.09 0.02 11.86
N ILE A 263 -18.70 0.57 12.92
CA ILE A 263 -18.09 1.63 13.74
C ILE A 263 -18.00 1.17 15.20
N LEU A 264 -16.77 1.09 15.72
CA LEU A 264 -16.51 1.16 17.15
C LEU A 264 -15.79 2.48 17.45
N SER A 265 -16.13 3.09 18.58
CA SER A 265 -15.54 4.34 19.05
C SER A 265 -14.12 4.13 19.57
N GLU A 266 -13.39 5.23 19.77
CA GLU A 266 -12.08 5.25 20.42
C GLU A 266 -12.08 4.42 21.72
N GLY A 267 -11.08 3.53 21.87
CA GLY A 267 -11.01 2.57 22.97
C GLY A 267 -11.04 1.09 22.55
N GLU A 268 -10.68 0.75 21.30
CA GLU A 268 -10.54 -0.66 20.89
C GLU A 268 -9.52 -1.41 21.77
N THR A 269 -9.99 -2.44 22.46
CA THR A 269 -9.17 -3.56 22.92
C THR A 269 -9.10 -4.62 21.82
N PHE A 270 -8.09 -5.50 21.87
CA PHE A 270 -8.09 -6.75 21.12
C PHE A 270 -9.39 -7.55 21.37
N ASN A 271 -9.92 -8.18 20.33
CA ASN A 271 -11.04 -9.10 20.43
C ASN A 271 -10.58 -10.47 20.95
N ARG A 272 -9.28 -10.72 20.93
CA ARG A 272 -8.63 -11.90 21.52
C ARG A 272 -8.15 -11.64 22.96
N SER A 273 -7.98 -12.71 23.72
CA SER A 273 -7.40 -12.68 25.07
C SER A 273 -6.57 -13.95 25.34
N GLY A 274 -5.69 -13.89 26.33
CA GLY A 274 -4.76 -14.96 26.68
C GLY A 274 -3.55 -15.03 25.75
N GLN A 275 -2.78 -16.12 25.89
CA GLN A 275 -1.56 -16.34 25.12
C GLN A 275 -1.83 -17.16 23.85
N VAL A 276 -1.30 -16.69 22.72
CA VAL A 276 -1.40 -17.29 21.38
C VAL A 276 0.00 -17.43 20.79
N VAL A 277 0.22 -18.49 20.00
CA VAL A 277 1.49 -18.72 19.29
C VAL A 277 1.25 -18.64 17.79
N PHE A 278 1.96 -17.74 17.14
CA PHE A 278 2.01 -17.57 15.70
C PHE A 278 3.30 -18.23 15.20
N ASP A 279 3.20 -19.43 14.63
CA ASP A 279 4.34 -20.24 14.15
C ASP A 279 4.03 -20.94 12.81
N ASP A 280 2.96 -20.54 12.12
CA ASP A 280 2.64 -20.99 10.75
C ASP A 280 3.03 -19.90 9.75
N VAL A 281 4.18 -20.07 9.09
CA VAL A 281 4.69 -19.12 8.08
C VAL A 281 3.89 -19.30 6.79
N ILE A 282 2.91 -18.43 6.55
CA ILE A 282 2.06 -18.42 5.35
C ILE A 282 2.85 -17.92 4.14
N PHE A 283 3.63 -16.85 4.31
CA PHE A 283 4.69 -16.49 3.36
C PHE A 283 5.83 -15.77 4.08
N ALA A 284 7.01 -15.83 3.47
CA ALA A 284 8.13 -14.96 3.78
C ALA A 284 8.78 -14.50 2.48
N SER A 285 9.25 -13.25 2.47
CA SER A 285 9.65 -12.51 1.28
C SER A 285 10.96 -11.80 1.61
N LEU A 286 12.08 -12.45 1.33
CA LEU A 286 13.41 -12.02 1.77
C LEU A 286 14.18 -11.19 0.74
N THR A 287 15.18 -10.47 1.22
CA THR A 287 16.29 -9.87 0.48
C THR A 287 17.58 -10.00 1.32
N SER A 288 18.72 -10.21 0.68
CA SER A 288 20.04 -10.07 1.31
C SER A 288 21.02 -9.40 0.37
N THR A 289 21.99 -8.71 0.96
CA THR A 289 23.22 -8.23 0.29
C THR A 289 24.21 -9.35 0.01
N GLN A 290 24.11 -10.48 0.74
CA GLN A 290 24.91 -11.69 0.55
C GLN A 290 24.15 -12.74 -0.30
N GLY A 291 23.52 -12.29 -1.40
CA GLY A 291 22.93 -13.18 -2.40
C GLY A 291 21.53 -13.72 -2.05
N LEU A 292 21.26 -14.97 -2.46
CA LEU A 292 19.94 -15.59 -2.30
C LEU A 292 19.68 -16.04 -0.86
N ALA A 293 18.54 -15.63 -0.29
CA ALA A 293 18.13 -15.99 1.05
C ALA A 293 17.06 -17.10 1.08
N SER A 294 17.19 -18.06 2.00
CA SER A 294 16.37 -19.29 2.10
C SER A 294 15.97 -19.64 3.54
N ASP A 295 15.14 -20.68 3.69
CA ASP A 295 14.86 -21.34 4.97
C ASP A 295 14.29 -20.43 6.08
N PHE A 296 13.44 -19.46 5.70
CA PHE A 296 12.81 -18.59 6.69
C PHE A 296 11.92 -19.37 7.66
N ALA A 297 12.24 -19.24 8.94
CA ALA A 297 11.40 -19.66 10.05
C ALA A 297 11.18 -18.48 10.99
N MET A 298 9.98 -18.38 11.55
CA MET A 298 9.62 -17.35 12.52
C MET A 298 8.58 -17.91 13.48
N SER A 299 8.70 -17.58 14.77
CA SER A 299 7.65 -17.83 15.75
C SER A 299 7.51 -16.68 16.73
N MET A 300 6.27 -16.38 17.13
CA MET A 300 5.93 -15.29 18.03
C MET A 300 4.86 -15.73 19.03
N SER A 301 5.17 -15.66 20.32
CA SER A 301 4.21 -15.82 21.42
C SER A 301 3.68 -14.45 21.83
N VAL A 302 2.38 -14.25 21.65
CA VAL A 302 1.65 -13.02 21.99
C VAL A 302 0.76 -13.28 23.20
N ASP A 303 0.82 -12.43 24.22
CA ASP A 303 -0.17 -12.37 25.30
C ASP A 303 -1.05 -11.14 25.09
N PHE A 304 -2.26 -11.38 24.59
CA PHE A 304 -3.28 -10.35 24.35
C PHE A 304 -3.86 -9.79 25.66
N SER A 305 -3.85 -10.55 26.75
CA SER A 305 -4.31 -10.07 28.07
C SER A 305 -3.30 -9.13 28.74
N ALA A 306 -2.02 -9.24 28.39
CA ALA A 306 -0.94 -8.41 28.91
C ALA A 306 -0.32 -7.46 27.86
N SER A 307 -0.98 -7.30 26.71
CA SER A 307 -0.63 -6.46 25.57
C SER A 307 0.84 -6.53 25.15
N ARG A 308 1.39 -7.75 25.01
CA ARG A 308 2.82 -7.94 24.69
C ARG A 308 3.12 -9.14 23.79
N ILE A 309 4.22 -9.05 23.07
CA ILE A 309 4.98 -10.21 22.60
C ILE A 309 5.81 -10.70 23.79
N THR A 310 5.56 -11.91 24.29
CA THR A 310 6.36 -12.48 25.40
C THR A 310 7.71 -12.99 24.89
N THR A 311 7.69 -13.61 23.71
CA THR A 311 8.86 -14.25 23.08
C THR A 311 8.69 -14.20 21.57
N GLY A 312 9.73 -13.82 20.85
CA GLY A 312 9.76 -13.90 19.39
C GLY A 312 11.13 -14.27 18.86
N ASN A 313 11.16 -15.01 17.76
CA ASN A 313 12.37 -15.37 17.03
C ASN A 313 12.10 -15.41 15.52
N LEU A 314 13.14 -15.11 14.74
CA LEU A 314 13.19 -15.38 13.31
C LEU A 314 14.60 -15.84 12.92
N SER A 315 14.68 -16.64 11.85
CA SER A 315 15.94 -17.11 11.27
C SER A 315 15.78 -17.40 9.79
N PHE A 316 16.86 -17.25 9.03
CA PHE A 316 16.96 -17.62 7.61
C PHE A 316 18.45 -17.78 7.25
N ASN A 317 18.73 -18.37 6.10
CA ASN A 317 20.09 -18.47 5.55
C ASN A 317 20.26 -17.51 4.36
N ASP A 318 21.49 -17.11 4.08
CA ASP A 318 21.94 -16.62 2.77
C ASP A 318 23.35 -17.17 2.43
N GLU A 319 24.02 -16.64 1.41
CA GLU A 319 25.35 -17.13 0.98
C GLU A 319 26.49 -16.70 1.94
N GLY A 320 26.24 -15.68 2.77
CA GLY A 320 27.12 -15.24 3.85
C GLY A 320 26.97 -16.09 5.13
N GLY A 321 25.76 -16.61 5.39
CA GLY A 321 25.50 -17.63 6.40
C GLY A 321 24.10 -17.57 7.02
N ALA A 322 23.99 -18.06 8.26
CA ALA A 322 22.72 -18.05 8.99
C ALA A 322 22.51 -16.71 9.70
N TRP A 323 21.36 -16.09 9.44
CA TRP A 323 20.80 -14.99 10.23
C TRP A 323 19.89 -15.54 11.33
N PHE A 324 19.95 -14.92 12.50
CA PHE A 324 19.04 -15.16 13.62
C PHE A 324 18.73 -13.83 14.32
N ALA A 325 17.48 -13.62 14.73
CA ALA A 325 17.11 -12.54 15.61
C ALA A 325 16.07 -13.00 16.65
N ALA A 326 16.23 -12.53 17.89
CA ALA A 326 15.32 -12.74 19.01
C ALA A 326 14.79 -11.40 19.51
N PHE A 327 13.48 -11.31 19.70
CA PHE A 327 12.76 -10.06 19.93
C PHE A 327 11.60 -10.23 20.91
N ASN A 328 11.16 -9.12 21.49
CA ASN A 328 9.91 -9.00 22.24
C ASN A 328 9.45 -7.54 22.19
N GLY A 329 8.31 -7.22 22.78
CA GLY A 329 7.73 -5.89 22.62
C GLY A 329 6.31 -5.76 23.15
N ASN A 330 5.73 -4.57 22.98
CA ASN A 330 4.34 -4.30 23.27
C ASN A 330 3.49 -4.55 22.02
N ILE A 331 2.18 -4.70 22.21
CA ILE A 331 1.21 -4.70 21.11
C ILE A 331 0.05 -3.76 21.40
N ASP A 332 -0.44 -3.10 20.37
CA ASP A 332 -1.67 -2.30 20.42
C ASP A 332 -2.54 -2.58 19.19
N THR A 333 -3.70 -1.93 19.13
CA THR A 333 -4.64 -2.14 18.02
C THR A 333 -4.19 -1.52 16.70
N GLN A 334 -3.08 -0.76 16.68
CA GLN A 334 -2.42 -0.27 15.48
C GLN A 334 -1.34 -1.23 14.96
N GLY A 335 -0.53 -1.82 15.84
CA GLY A 335 0.48 -2.80 15.44
C GLY A 335 1.34 -3.38 16.56
N LEU A 336 2.59 -3.67 16.22
CA LEU A 336 3.60 -4.22 17.12
C LEU A 336 4.69 -3.17 17.39
N ASP A 337 4.96 -2.89 18.67
CA ASP A 337 6.09 -2.08 19.14
C ASP A 337 7.21 -3.03 19.59
N VAL A 338 8.10 -3.39 18.65
CA VAL A 338 9.03 -4.52 18.82
C VAL A 338 10.49 -4.07 18.91
N SER A 339 11.18 -4.54 19.95
CA SER A 339 12.62 -4.42 20.09
C SER A 339 13.32 -5.75 19.76
N ILE A 340 14.28 -5.71 18.84
CA ILE A 340 15.20 -6.81 18.62
C ILE A 340 16.26 -6.78 19.73
N ASN A 341 16.18 -7.75 20.65
CA ASN A 341 17.06 -7.83 21.82
C ASN A 341 18.44 -8.41 21.47
N PHE A 342 18.48 -9.28 20.46
CA PHE A 342 19.69 -9.91 19.96
C PHE A 342 19.49 -10.25 18.48
N ALA A 343 20.49 -9.97 17.65
CA ALA A 343 20.59 -10.52 16.31
C ALA A 343 22.04 -10.91 16.00
N SER A 344 22.19 -11.86 15.08
CA SER A 344 23.50 -12.31 14.62
C SER A 344 23.44 -12.81 13.18
N HIS A 345 24.55 -12.63 12.46
CA HIS A 345 24.78 -13.22 11.14
C HIS A 345 26.12 -13.96 11.16
N ASN A 346 26.14 -15.27 10.87
CA ASN A 346 27.35 -16.10 10.85
C ASN A 346 28.34 -15.85 12.03
N ASN A 347 27.80 -15.82 13.26
CA ASN A 347 28.47 -15.49 14.52
C ASN A 347 28.94 -14.03 14.72
N GLN A 348 28.75 -13.13 13.76
CA GLN A 348 28.88 -11.69 13.98
C GLN A 348 27.65 -11.12 14.70
N ILE A 349 27.85 -10.04 15.46
CA ILE A 349 26.74 -9.31 16.09
C ILE A 349 26.01 -8.50 15.02
N ALA A 350 24.69 -8.66 14.96
CA ALA A 350 23.82 -7.84 14.14
C ALA A 350 22.86 -7.00 14.99
N ARG A 351 22.25 -6.01 14.36
CA ARG A 351 21.17 -5.18 14.90
C ARG A 351 20.03 -5.17 13.88
N GLY A 352 18.86 -4.68 14.28
CA GLY A 352 17.77 -4.52 13.34
C GLY A 352 16.51 -3.93 13.95
N VAL A 353 15.49 -3.82 13.10
CA VAL A 353 14.12 -3.44 13.46
C VAL A 353 13.15 -4.51 12.99
N LEU A 354 12.04 -4.65 13.70
CA LEU A 354 10.89 -5.45 13.28
C LEU A 354 9.63 -4.62 13.49
N ASP A 355 8.78 -4.57 12.48
CA ASP A 355 7.50 -3.89 12.48
C ASP A 355 6.40 -4.85 11.99
N GLY A 356 5.14 -4.53 12.27
CA GLY A 356 4.02 -5.32 11.78
C GLY A 356 2.69 -4.97 12.43
N ILE A 357 1.62 -5.59 11.93
CA ILE A 357 0.26 -5.44 12.43
C ILE A 357 -0.49 -6.78 12.48
N PHE A 358 -1.52 -6.82 13.33
CA PHE A 358 -2.54 -7.86 13.27
C PHE A 358 -3.48 -7.66 12.07
N ILE A 359 -3.76 -8.74 11.35
CA ILE A 359 -4.76 -8.87 10.28
C ILE A 359 -5.66 -10.08 10.53
N ASP A 360 -6.62 -10.33 9.63
CA ASP A 360 -7.54 -11.49 9.67
C ASP A 360 -8.17 -11.71 11.07
N ASN A 361 -8.75 -10.66 11.65
CA ASN A 361 -9.31 -10.62 13.00
C ASN A 361 -8.35 -11.16 14.08
N GLU A 362 -7.12 -10.65 14.07
CA GLU A 362 -6.06 -10.96 15.04
C GLU A 362 -5.57 -12.43 14.99
N SER A 363 -5.93 -13.20 13.94
CA SER A 363 -5.41 -14.56 13.68
C SER A 363 -4.06 -14.58 12.95
N ALA A 364 -3.74 -13.53 12.18
CA ALA A 364 -2.47 -13.44 11.47
C ALA A 364 -1.74 -12.12 11.76
N ILE A 365 -0.41 -12.16 11.63
CA ILE A 365 0.50 -11.03 11.76
C ILE A 365 1.24 -10.86 10.45
N LEU A 366 1.08 -9.68 9.84
CA LEU A 366 1.81 -9.24 8.67
C LEU A 366 2.81 -8.18 9.11
N GLY A 367 4.08 -8.31 8.73
CA GLY A 367 5.10 -7.36 9.16
C GLY A 367 6.36 -7.39 8.31
N ASN A 368 7.29 -6.51 8.66
CA ASN A 368 8.58 -6.38 7.99
C ASN A 368 9.71 -6.44 9.03
N PHE A 369 10.91 -6.77 8.55
CA PHE A 369 12.11 -6.67 9.36
C PHE A 369 13.29 -6.24 8.48
N ALA A 370 14.28 -5.60 9.12
CA ALA A 370 15.56 -5.29 8.52
C ALA A 370 16.67 -5.53 9.54
N LEU A 371 17.67 -6.32 9.17
CA LEU A 371 18.86 -6.65 9.95
C LEU A 371 20.13 -6.13 9.25
N SER A 372 21.15 -5.81 10.03
CA SER A 372 22.45 -5.35 9.54
C SER A 372 23.55 -5.76 10.52
N GLU A 373 24.71 -6.22 10.02
CA GLU A 373 25.87 -6.47 10.88
C GLU A 373 26.38 -5.19 11.54
N GLN A 374 26.75 -5.27 12.81
CA GLN A 374 27.21 -4.12 13.59
C GLN A 374 28.57 -3.59 13.09
N GLU A 375 29.48 -4.51 12.75
CA GLU A 375 30.87 -4.17 12.36
C GLU A 375 31.04 -4.02 10.84
N GLN A 376 30.08 -4.52 10.04
CA GLN A 376 30.03 -4.37 8.58
C GLN A 376 28.63 -3.95 8.13
N PRO A 377 28.21 -2.68 8.31
CA PRO A 377 26.83 -2.26 8.06
C PRO A 377 26.35 -2.40 6.62
N ASP A 378 27.24 -2.59 5.64
CA ASP A 378 26.89 -2.93 4.26
C ASP A 378 26.37 -4.38 4.11
N ILE A 379 26.63 -5.26 5.09
CA ILE A 379 26.00 -6.59 5.19
C ILE A 379 24.64 -6.40 5.86
N GLN A 380 23.61 -6.39 5.02
CA GLN A 380 22.20 -6.23 5.39
C GLN A 380 21.34 -7.35 4.79
N ALA A 381 20.27 -7.70 5.50
CA ALA A 381 19.22 -8.59 5.02
C ALA A 381 17.88 -8.21 5.65
N GLY A 382 16.78 -8.44 4.95
CA GLY A 382 15.46 -8.02 5.42
C GLY A 382 14.32 -8.74 4.70
N GLY A 383 13.09 -8.35 5.00
CA GLY A 383 11.94 -8.91 4.30
C GLY A 383 10.59 -8.55 4.89
N THR A 384 9.55 -9.03 4.22
CA THR A 384 8.15 -9.03 4.67
C THR A 384 7.75 -10.46 5.01
N PHE A 385 6.99 -10.66 6.08
CA PHE A 385 6.49 -11.96 6.52
C PHE A 385 4.98 -11.91 6.79
N LEU A 386 4.31 -13.05 6.61
CA LEU A 386 2.98 -13.31 7.12
C LEU A 386 3.01 -14.61 7.93
N ILE A 387 2.78 -14.50 9.24
CA ILE A 387 2.62 -15.65 10.13
C ILE A 387 1.18 -15.73 10.64
N ARG A 388 0.65 -16.93 10.80
CA ARG A 388 -0.66 -17.19 11.43
C ARG A 388 -0.48 -18.04 12.69
N ASP A 389 -1.45 -17.98 13.59
CA ASP A 389 -1.62 -19.03 14.58
C ASP A 389 -2.19 -20.31 13.97
N LYS A 390 -2.00 -21.43 14.68
CA LYS A 390 -2.58 -22.72 14.27
C LYS A 390 -3.98 -22.87 14.92
N PRO A 391 -5.01 -23.28 14.14
CA PRO A 391 -6.40 -23.36 14.60
C PRO A 391 -6.69 -24.58 15.50
#